data_AF-A0A8T2P224-F1
#
_entry.id   AF-A0A8T2P224-F1
#
_cell.length_a   1.000
_cell.length_b   1.000
_cell.length_c   1.000
_cell.angle_alpha   90.00
_cell.angle_beta   90.00
_cell.angle_gamma   90.00
#
_symmetry.space_group_name_H-M   'P 1'
#
loop_
_entity.id
_entity.type
_entity.pdbx_description
1 polymer ?
#
loop_
_entity_poly.entity_id
_entity_poly.type
_entity_poly.pdbx_seq_one_letter_code
_entity_poly.pdbx_strand_id
1 'polypeptide(L)'
;MQIMDLFVIILFWASSIALADDEERLPNKCEVCKFLTIELQATLDRSGRSKEVLELGEVLDTGKRRRKIKYNTSETRLTEALDNICEGILKYSIHAERPGSLRYAKGTSQTMATLKNLVDKGVKVELGLPYELWDEPSVEVADMKKQCETMLEEYEEVVEDWYFHNQGERLESFLCEMHVLKDSEKECLTEVWKGDTGVEGSEEKTKSEDESGGKTHDAAKFKQRDFHPSLCADVRRGSVCFLTSGRDAPCRGG
;
A
#
# COMPACT_ATOMS: atom_id res chain seq x y z
N MET A 1 -28.22 46.34 19.57
CA MET A 1 -27.31 45.47 20.33
C MET A 1 -27.37 44.02 19.81
N GLN A 2 -28.55 43.39 19.75
CA GLN A 2 -28.68 41.98 19.30
C GLN A 2 -28.19 41.66 17.86
N ILE A 3 -28.29 42.59 16.91
CA ILE A 3 -27.85 42.36 15.52
C ILE A 3 -26.32 42.35 15.39
N MET A 4 -25.62 43.18 16.18
CA MET A 4 -24.16 43.21 16.19
C MET A 4 -23.58 41.95 16.81
N ASP A 5 -24.23 41.41 17.85
CA ASP A 5 -23.80 40.15 18.48
C ASP A 5 -23.97 38.95 17.53
N LEU A 6 -25.05 38.93 16.74
CA LEU A 6 -25.28 37.89 15.73
C LEU A 6 -24.22 37.92 14.61
N PHE A 7 -23.84 39.13 14.16
CA PHE A 7 -22.79 39.31 13.15
C PHE A 7 -21.42 38.90 13.67
N VAL A 8 -21.11 39.20 14.93
CA VAL A 8 -19.86 38.76 15.56
C VAL A 8 -19.81 37.23 15.70
N ILE A 9 -20.92 36.58 16.08
CA ILE A 9 -21.00 35.11 16.13
C ILE A 9 -20.85 34.49 14.74
N ILE A 10 -21.52 35.03 13.71
CA ILE A 10 -21.40 34.54 12.33
C ILE A 10 -19.99 34.74 11.78
N LEU A 11 -19.34 35.86 12.08
CA LEU A 11 -17.95 36.11 11.69
C LEU A 11 -16.96 35.22 12.44
N PHE A 12 -17.23 34.92 13.72
CA PHE A 12 -16.41 33.99 14.50
C PHE A 12 -16.53 32.56 13.96
N TRP A 13 -17.75 32.12 13.64
CA TRP A 13 -18.02 30.81 13.02
C TRP A 13 -17.46 30.71 11.60
N ALA A 14 -17.54 31.78 10.80
CA ALA A 14 -16.93 31.84 9.49
C ALA A 14 -15.39 31.85 9.57
N SER A 15 -14.82 32.48 10.60
CA SER A 15 -13.36 32.48 10.82
C SER A 15 -12.83 31.11 11.23
N SER A 16 -13.62 30.33 11.97
CA SER A 16 -13.27 28.94 12.29
C SER A 16 -13.31 28.00 11.08
N ILE A 17 -14.07 28.33 10.04
CA ILE A 17 -14.14 27.53 8.79
C ILE A 17 -13.00 27.91 7.82
N ALA A 18 -12.41 29.10 7.96
CA ALA A 18 -11.37 29.60 7.06
C ALA A 18 -9.93 29.23 7.47
N LEU A 19 -9.74 28.55 8.60
CA LEU A 19 -8.43 28.09 9.11
C LEU A 19 -8.37 26.56 9.16
N ALA A 20 -8.54 25.94 8.02
CA ALA A 20 -8.02 24.61 7.71
C ALA A 20 -7.56 24.75 6.25
N ASP A 21 -6.36 24.38 5.83
CA ASP A 21 -5.86 23.02 5.88
C ASP A 21 -4.43 22.98 5.27
N ASP A 22 -3.47 23.68 5.89
CA ASP A 22 -2.05 23.64 5.48
C ASP A 22 -1.12 23.53 6.70
N GLU A 23 -1.65 23.02 7.82
CA GLU A 23 -0.82 22.50 8.90
C GLU A 23 -0.40 21.09 8.49
N GLU A 24 0.92 20.85 8.39
CA GLU A 24 1.56 19.56 8.07
C GLU A 24 0.69 18.37 8.50
N ARG A 25 -0.08 17.81 7.56
CA ARG A 25 -1.17 16.89 7.90
C ARG A 25 -0.59 15.53 8.29
N LEU A 26 -0.34 15.35 9.58
CA LEU A 26 0.14 14.08 10.11
C LEU A 26 -0.83 12.93 9.79
N PRO A 27 -0.32 11.72 9.51
CA PRO A 27 -1.16 10.57 9.24
C PRO A 27 -2.01 10.24 10.46
N ASN A 28 -3.29 9.97 10.23
CA ASN A 28 -4.20 9.56 11.30
C ASN A 28 -4.07 8.06 11.61
N LYS A 29 -4.60 7.62 12.76
CA LYS A 29 -4.57 6.21 13.16
C LYS A 29 -5.19 5.26 12.12
N CYS A 30 -6.25 5.71 11.44
CA CYS A 30 -6.91 4.92 10.41
C CYS A 30 -5.99 4.67 9.22
N GLU A 31 -5.32 5.71 8.73
CA GLU A 31 -4.36 5.66 7.63
C GLU A 31 -3.19 4.74 7.97
N VAL A 32 -2.61 4.89 9.15
CA VAL A 32 -1.51 4.03 9.59
C VAL A 32 -1.95 2.56 9.61
N CYS A 33 -3.11 2.25 10.21
CA CYS A 33 -3.59 0.88 10.27
C CYS A 33 -3.93 0.30 8.88
N LYS A 34 -4.58 1.10 8.03
CA LYS A 34 -4.91 0.73 6.65
C LYS A 34 -3.66 0.32 5.88
N PHE A 35 -2.63 1.15 5.88
CA PHE A 35 -1.43 0.87 5.08
C PHE A 35 -0.53 -0.20 5.72
N LEU A 36 -0.50 -0.31 7.06
CA LEU A 36 0.15 -1.43 7.75
C LEU A 36 -0.46 -2.76 7.30
N THR A 37 -1.80 -2.87 7.33
CA THR A 37 -2.49 -4.11 6.97
C THR A 37 -2.37 -4.43 5.48
N ILE A 38 -2.41 -3.41 4.60
CA ILE A 38 -2.13 -3.58 3.15
C ILE A 38 -0.72 -4.13 2.91
N GLU A 39 0.31 -3.56 3.54
CA GLU A 39 1.70 -4.02 3.35
C GLU A 39 1.94 -5.40 3.96
N LEU A 40 1.36 -5.70 5.13
CA LEU A 40 1.46 -7.02 5.76
C LEU A 40 0.83 -8.09 4.87
N GLN A 41 -0.41 -7.89 4.42
CA GLN A 41 -1.08 -8.84 3.53
C GLN A 41 -0.31 -9.02 2.22
N ALA A 42 0.14 -7.93 1.59
CA ALA A 42 0.91 -8.02 0.35
C ALA A 42 2.24 -8.79 0.54
N THR A 43 2.87 -8.66 1.71
CA THR A 43 4.11 -9.39 2.05
C THR A 43 3.85 -10.86 2.28
N LEU A 44 2.81 -11.20 3.05
CA LEU A 44 2.38 -12.58 3.26
C LEU A 44 1.93 -13.24 1.95
N ASP A 45 1.15 -12.57 1.11
CA ASP A 45 0.72 -13.12 -0.18
C ASP A 45 1.90 -13.41 -1.12
N ARG A 46 2.95 -12.58 -1.06
CA ARG A 46 4.19 -12.78 -1.81
C ARG A 46 4.95 -14.01 -1.30
N SER A 47 5.12 -14.13 0.02
CA SER A 47 5.89 -15.22 0.64
C SER A 47 5.14 -16.56 0.64
N GLY A 48 3.79 -16.54 0.65
CA GLY A 48 2.94 -17.74 0.66
C GLY A 48 3.05 -18.62 -0.59
N ARG A 49 3.66 -18.10 -1.67
CA ARG A 49 3.95 -18.87 -2.89
C ARG A 49 5.18 -19.77 -2.75
N SER A 50 5.99 -19.57 -1.72
CA SER A 50 7.15 -20.41 -1.44
C SER A 50 6.72 -21.82 -1.05
N LYS A 51 7.51 -22.82 -1.42
CA LYS A 51 7.34 -24.23 -1.01
C LYS A 51 8.45 -24.67 -0.04
N GLU A 52 9.12 -23.69 0.57
CA GLU A 52 10.23 -23.92 1.47
C GLU A 52 9.81 -24.72 2.71
N VAL A 53 10.73 -25.56 3.18
CA VAL A 53 10.54 -26.41 4.36
C VAL A 53 11.71 -26.13 5.29
N LEU A 54 11.37 -25.67 6.50
CA LEU A 54 12.34 -25.42 7.56
C LEU A 54 12.68 -26.74 8.24
N GLU A 55 13.97 -27.04 8.36
CA GLU A 55 14.47 -28.17 9.13
C GLU A 55 14.95 -27.71 10.50
N LEU A 56 14.27 -28.13 11.56
CA LEU A 56 14.60 -27.76 12.93
C LEU A 56 15.40 -28.88 13.63
N GLY A 57 16.51 -28.50 14.27
CA GLY A 57 17.31 -29.32 15.18
C GLY A 57 18.78 -29.50 14.78
N GLU A 58 19.67 -29.61 15.79
CA GLU A 58 21.08 -30.00 15.61
C GLU A 58 21.25 -31.52 15.54
N VAL A 59 22.17 -31.97 14.69
CA VAL A 59 22.63 -33.36 14.67
C VAL A 59 23.80 -33.47 15.63
N LEU A 60 23.50 -33.74 16.90
CA LEU A 60 24.50 -34.18 17.87
C LEU A 60 24.36 -35.70 18.01
N ASP A 61 25.18 -36.44 17.24
CA ASP A 61 25.55 -37.86 17.35
C ASP A 61 24.47 -38.95 17.56
N THR A 62 23.18 -38.63 17.59
CA THR A 62 22.12 -39.52 18.12
C THR A 62 21.12 -40.04 17.07
N GLY A 63 21.35 -39.78 15.78
CA GLY A 63 20.58 -40.40 14.68
C GLY A 63 19.08 -40.05 14.60
N LYS A 64 18.60 -39.06 15.39
CA LYS A 64 17.21 -38.58 15.30
C LYS A 64 17.04 -37.62 14.13
N ARG A 65 15.99 -37.84 13.32
CA ARG A 65 15.67 -37.01 12.14
C ARG A 65 15.25 -35.59 12.55
N ARG A 66 15.71 -34.60 11.77
CA ARG A 66 15.25 -33.20 11.84
C ARG A 66 13.73 -33.12 11.65
N ARG A 67 13.06 -32.29 12.47
CA ARG A 67 11.63 -32.00 12.28
C ARG A 67 11.48 -31.06 11.08
N LYS A 68 10.56 -31.37 10.19
CA LYS A 68 10.30 -30.59 8.97
C LYS A 68 9.00 -29.82 9.15
N ILE A 69 9.06 -28.50 9.14
CA ILE A 69 7.90 -27.61 9.21
C ILE A 69 7.80 -26.84 7.90
N LYS A 70 6.58 -26.66 7.39
CA LYS A 70 6.36 -25.84 6.19
C LYS A 70 6.56 -24.36 6.55
N TYR A 71 7.34 -23.65 5.74
CA TYR A 71 7.57 -22.21 5.92
C TYR A 71 6.25 -21.41 5.89
N ASN A 72 5.30 -21.78 5.03
CA ASN A 72 4.04 -21.04 4.90
C ASN A 72 3.18 -21.02 6.18
N THR A 73 3.40 -21.96 7.10
CA THR A 73 2.67 -22.03 8.37
C THR A 73 3.57 -21.82 9.58
N SER A 74 4.84 -21.44 9.37
CA SER A 74 5.75 -21.19 10.48
C SER A 74 5.62 -19.77 11.00
N GLU A 75 5.92 -19.63 12.29
CA GLU A 75 6.10 -18.36 12.98
C GLU A 75 7.23 -17.54 12.35
N THR A 76 8.32 -18.19 11.92
CA THR A 76 9.43 -17.53 11.22
C THR A 76 9.00 -16.70 10.02
N ARG A 77 8.02 -17.19 9.23
CA ARG A 77 7.49 -16.43 8.09
C ARG A 77 6.75 -15.16 8.53
N LEU A 78 6.06 -15.22 9.67
CA LEU A 78 5.37 -14.07 10.23
C LEU A 78 6.39 -13.04 10.72
N THR A 79 7.37 -13.44 11.54
CA THR A 79 8.43 -12.55 12.04
C THR A 79 9.17 -11.85 10.90
N GLU A 80 9.60 -12.61 9.88
CA GLU A 80 10.26 -12.03 8.70
C GLU A 80 9.37 -11.01 7.95
N ALA A 81 8.06 -11.25 7.92
CA ALA A 81 7.13 -10.29 7.36
C ALA A 81 7.05 -9.03 8.25
N LEU A 82 6.84 -9.20 9.55
CA LEU A 82 6.70 -8.11 10.52
C LEU A 82 7.90 -7.15 10.51
N ASP A 83 9.12 -7.68 10.46
CA ASP A 83 10.37 -6.90 10.45
C ASP A 83 10.50 -5.92 9.27
N ASN A 84 9.84 -6.22 8.13
CA ASN A 84 10.06 -5.48 6.87
C ASN A 84 8.89 -4.60 6.43
N ILE A 85 7.75 -4.64 7.13
CA ILE A 85 6.51 -3.98 6.69
C ILE A 85 6.62 -2.47 6.76
N CYS A 86 7.09 -1.93 7.88
CA CYS A 86 7.14 -0.49 8.07
C CYS A 86 8.20 0.18 7.18
N GLU A 87 9.26 -0.53 6.80
CA GLU A 87 10.18 -0.09 5.73
C GLU A 87 9.49 0.00 4.36
N GLY A 88 8.45 -0.80 4.14
CA GLY A 88 7.59 -0.72 2.95
C GLY A 88 6.84 0.60 2.84
N ILE A 89 6.53 1.26 3.98
CA ILE A 89 5.80 2.54 4.03
C ILE A 89 6.61 3.67 3.38
N LEU A 90 7.95 3.62 3.45
CA LEU A 90 8.81 4.63 2.81
C LEU A 90 8.70 4.66 1.28
N LYS A 91 8.12 3.63 0.66
CA LYS A 91 7.89 3.57 -0.80
C LYS A 91 6.65 4.35 -1.24
N TYR A 92 5.86 4.85 -0.29
CA TYR A 92 4.72 5.70 -0.57
C TYR A 92 5.16 7.14 -0.76
N SER A 93 4.47 7.84 -1.64
CA SER A 93 4.59 9.28 -1.85
C SER A 93 3.23 9.93 -1.65
N ILE A 94 3.24 11.22 -1.36
CA ILE A 94 2.02 12.01 -1.16
C ILE A 94 1.57 12.55 -2.52
N HIS A 95 0.33 12.22 -2.84
CA HIS A 95 -0.42 12.67 -3.99
C HIS A 95 -1.43 13.72 -3.53
N ALA A 96 -1.02 14.99 -3.52
CA ALA A 96 -1.85 16.12 -3.10
C ALA A 96 -3.16 16.22 -3.92
N GLU A 97 -3.20 15.63 -5.10
CA GLU A 97 -4.38 15.58 -5.96
C GLU A 97 -5.48 14.62 -5.48
N ARG A 98 -5.19 13.74 -4.50
CA ARG A 98 -6.12 12.72 -4.03
C ARG A 98 -6.64 13.04 -2.62
N PRO A 99 -7.94 12.82 -2.36
CA PRO A 99 -8.53 13.10 -1.06
C PRO A 99 -8.21 11.99 -0.04
N GLY A 100 -8.20 12.36 1.23
CA GLY A 100 -8.17 11.42 2.36
C GLY A 100 -6.93 10.54 2.36
N SER A 101 -7.12 9.26 2.68
CA SER A 101 -6.04 8.27 2.76
C SER A 101 -5.50 7.86 1.38
N LEU A 102 -6.25 8.13 0.30
CA LEU A 102 -5.87 7.77 -1.06
C LEU A 102 -4.67 8.58 -1.57
N ARG A 103 -4.29 9.66 -0.86
CA ARG A 103 -3.08 10.45 -1.12
C ARG A 103 -1.80 9.66 -0.96
N TYR A 104 -1.77 8.61 -0.14
CA TYR A 104 -0.61 7.73 -0.06
C TYR A 104 -0.68 6.73 -1.22
N ALA A 105 0.22 6.86 -2.19
CA ALA A 105 0.39 5.84 -3.22
C ALA A 105 1.85 5.65 -3.60
N LYS A 106 2.18 4.44 -4.07
CA LYS A 106 3.53 4.11 -4.51
C LYS A 106 3.81 4.75 -5.88
N GLY A 107 4.97 5.36 -6.01
CA GLY A 107 5.43 6.00 -7.24
C GLY A 107 5.40 7.53 -7.18
N THR A 108 5.82 8.18 -8.26
CA THR A 108 5.94 9.64 -8.30
C THR A 108 4.56 10.31 -8.38
N SER A 109 4.33 11.33 -7.56
CA SER A 109 3.10 12.13 -7.62
C SER A 109 3.01 12.96 -8.89
N GLN A 110 1.80 13.33 -9.30
CA GLN A 110 1.60 14.14 -10.51
C GLN A 110 2.32 15.49 -10.41
N THR A 111 2.26 16.12 -9.23
CA THR A 111 2.97 17.36 -8.93
C THR A 111 4.48 17.18 -9.06
N MET A 112 5.05 16.15 -8.44
CA MET A 112 6.50 15.91 -8.50
C MET A 112 6.95 15.53 -9.92
N ALA A 113 6.16 14.74 -10.64
CA ALA A 113 6.44 14.41 -12.04
C ALA A 113 6.45 15.68 -12.91
N THR A 114 5.50 16.59 -12.70
CA THR A 114 5.45 17.87 -13.42
C THR A 114 6.67 18.74 -13.10
N LEU A 115 7.06 18.83 -11.83
CA LEU A 115 8.25 19.58 -11.41
C LEU A 115 9.53 19.02 -12.05
N LYS A 116 9.73 17.69 -12.04
CA LYS A 116 10.88 17.04 -12.70
C LYS A 116 10.89 17.31 -14.21
N ASN A 117 9.73 17.20 -14.87
CA ASN A 117 9.61 17.52 -16.30
C ASN A 117 9.96 18.99 -16.65
N LEU A 118 9.69 19.94 -15.75
CA LEU A 118 10.08 21.34 -15.94
C LEU A 118 11.60 21.52 -15.83
N VAL A 119 12.21 20.87 -14.83
CA VAL A 119 13.67 20.86 -14.66
C VAL A 119 14.36 20.21 -15.86
N ASP A 120 13.84 19.09 -16.35
CA ASP A 120 14.37 18.39 -17.53
C ASP A 120 14.30 19.23 -18.80
N LYS A 121 13.31 20.13 -18.90
CA LYS A 121 13.18 21.12 -19.99
C LYS A 121 14.08 22.34 -19.82
N GLY A 122 14.91 22.38 -18.79
CA GLY A 122 15.85 23.48 -18.51
C GLY A 122 15.22 24.66 -17.77
N VAL A 123 14.01 24.50 -17.21
CA VAL A 123 13.42 25.52 -16.33
C VAL A 123 14.08 25.41 -14.96
N LYS A 124 14.61 26.53 -14.46
CA LYS A 124 15.20 26.58 -13.13
C LYS A 124 14.10 26.59 -12.06
N VAL A 125 13.77 25.42 -11.52
CA VAL A 125 12.90 25.27 -10.35
C VAL A 125 13.78 25.25 -9.10
N GLU A 126 13.78 26.33 -8.33
CA GLU A 126 14.53 26.41 -7.08
C GLU A 126 13.64 25.93 -5.92
N LEU A 127 13.69 24.63 -5.61
CA LEU A 127 13.07 24.07 -4.39
C LEU A 127 13.94 24.25 -3.14
N GLY A 128 15.11 24.89 -3.27
CA GLY A 128 16.08 25.01 -2.18
C GLY A 128 16.78 23.70 -1.79
N LEU A 129 16.59 22.63 -2.58
CA LEU A 129 17.15 21.29 -2.34
C LEU A 129 17.82 20.74 -3.61
N PRO A 130 18.98 20.06 -3.51
CA PRO A 130 19.61 19.40 -4.63
C PRO A 130 18.73 18.27 -5.18
N TYR A 131 18.82 18.01 -6.48
CA TYR A 131 17.98 17.03 -7.20
C TYR A 131 18.06 15.61 -6.63
N GLU A 132 19.20 15.24 -6.06
CA GLU A 132 19.44 13.94 -5.42
C GLU A 132 18.53 13.68 -4.21
N LEU A 133 18.01 14.74 -3.56
CA LEU A 133 17.14 14.65 -2.39
C LEU A 133 15.64 14.71 -2.74
N TRP A 134 15.27 14.81 -4.02
CA TRP A 134 13.86 14.92 -4.43
C TRP A 134 13.09 13.59 -4.33
N ASP A 135 13.81 12.48 -4.19
CA ASP A 135 13.26 11.14 -3.98
C ASP A 135 13.25 10.73 -2.49
N GLU A 136 13.65 11.62 -1.59
CA GLU A 136 13.59 11.38 -0.14
C GLU A 136 12.11 11.38 0.32
N PRO A 137 11.72 10.45 1.21
CA PRO A 137 10.37 10.43 1.76
C PRO A 137 10.07 11.74 2.49
N SER A 138 8.88 12.29 2.26
CA SER A 138 8.38 13.47 2.98
C SER A 138 8.28 13.21 4.49
N VAL A 139 8.33 14.27 5.30
CA VAL A 139 8.19 14.25 6.76
C VAL A 139 6.97 13.43 7.20
N GLU A 140 5.85 13.62 6.52
CA GLU A 140 4.60 12.91 6.82
C GLU A 140 4.68 11.40 6.55
N VAL A 141 5.37 10.96 5.48
CA VAL A 141 5.61 9.53 5.22
C VAL A 141 6.59 8.95 6.23
N ALA A 142 7.61 9.73 6.63
CA ALA A 142 8.53 9.32 7.70
C ALA A 142 7.80 9.17 9.05
N ASP A 143 6.87 10.08 9.36
CA ASP A 143 6.01 9.98 10.54
C ASP A 143 5.07 8.77 10.44
N MET A 144 4.53 8.50 9.25
CA MET A 144 3.70 7.32 8.99
C MET A 144 4.45 6.01 9.25
N LYS A 145 5.73 5.92 8.86
CA LYS A 145 6.60 4.78 9.19
C LYS A 145 6.75 4.64 10.70
N LYS A 146 7.05 5.72 11.41
CA LYS A 146 7.21 5.70 12.87
C LYS A 146 5.92 5.25 13.57
N GLN A 147 4.76 5.75 13.14
CA GLN A 147 3.48 5.32 13.67
C GLN A 147 3.16 3.85 13.32
N CYS A 148 3.58 3.36 12.16
CA CYS A 148 3.50 1.94 11.81
C CYS A 148 4.29 1.07 12.79
N GLU A 149 5.53 1.45 13.11
CA GLU A 149 6.38 0.72 14.07
C GLU A 149 5.72 0.69 15.45
N THR A 150 5.27 1.84 15.96
CA THR A 150 4.56 1.91 17.25
C THR A 150 3.27 1.09 17.27
N MET A 151 2.50 1.11 16.19
CA MET A 151 1.27 0.31 16.10
C MET A 151 1.58 -1.19 16.05
N LEU A 152 2.64 -1.58 15.33
CA LEU A 152 3.02 -2.98 15.26
C LEU A 152 3.50 -3.49 16.63
N GLU A 153 4.28 -2.70 17.35
CA GLU A 153 4.70 -3.00 18.73
C GLU A 153 3.49 -3.19 19.68
N GLU A 154 2.45 -2.37 19.55
CA GLU A 154 1.27 -2.44 20.43
C GLU A 154 0.35 -3.63 20.10
N TYR A 155 0.23 -3.99 18.81
CA TYR A 155 -0.76 -4.97 18.34
C TYR A 155 -0.15 -6.26 17.78
N GLU A 156 1.13 -6.56 18.06
CA GLU A 156 1.82 -7.77 17.59
C GLU A 156 1.05 -9.05 17.95
N GLU A 157 0.64 -9.20 19.21
CA GLU A 157 -0.11 -10.38 19.68
C GLU A 157 -1.44 -10.57 18.93
N VAL A 158 -2.11 -9.47 18.54
CA VAL A 158 -3.36 -9.50 17.77
C VAL A 158 -3.10 -9.96 16.34
N VAL A 159 -2.00 -9.50 15.74
CA VAL A 159 -1.57 -9.93 14.40
C VAL A 159 -1.17 -11.40 14.39
N GLU A 160 -0.50 -11.88 15.44
CA GLU A 160 -0.17 -13.30 15.62
C GLU A 160 -1.44 -14.15 15.73
N ASP A 161 -2.41 -13.75 16.56
CA ASP A 161 -3.67 -14.47 16.69
C ASP A 161 -4.42 -14.53 15.35
N TRP A 162 -4.45 -13.42 14.61
CA TRP A 162 -5.01 -13.41 13.26
C TRP A 162 -4.28 -14.41 12.33
N TYR A 163 -2.95 -14.41 12.35
CA TYR A 163 -2.14 -15.25 11.47
C TYR A 163 -2.30 -16.75 11.77
N PHE A 164 -2.46 -17.16 13.03
CA PHE A 164 -2.57 -18.58 13.37
C PHE A 164 -4.01 -19.09 13.39
N HIS A 165 -4.99 -18.24 13.71
CA HIS A 165 -6.35 -18.68 13.97
C HIS A 165 -7.41 -18.06 13.02
N ASN A 166 -7.17 -16.87 12.46
CA ASN A 166 -8.20 -16.09 11.76
C ASN A 166 -7.84 -15.66 10.33
N GLN A 167 -6.94 -16.39 9.64
CA GLN A 167 -6.57 -16.08 8.24
C GLN A 167 -7.74 -16.11 7.22
N GLY A 168 -8.90 -16.63 7.61
CA GLY A 168 -10.13 -16.58 6.79
C GLY A 168 -10.76 -15.18 6.69
N GLU A 169 -10.41 -14.29 7.61
CA GLU A 169 -10.89 -12.90 7.65
C GLU A 169 -9.85 -11.93 7.09
N ARG A 170 -10.30 -10.80 6.55
CA ARG A 170 -9.39 -9.75 6.09
C ARG A 170 -8.69 -9.13 7.30
N LEU A 171 -7.36 -9.04 7.24
CA LEU A 171 -6.55 -8.44 8.30
C LEU A 171 -6.98 -7.00 8.59
N GLU A 172 -7.33 -6.22 7.55
CA GLU A 172 -7.84 -4.85 7.71
C GLU A 172 -9.07 -4.82 8.64
N SER A 173 -10.06 -5.68 8.41
CA SER A 173 -11.25 -5.74 9.26
C SER A 173 -10.95 -6.29 10.65
N PHE A 174 -10.11 -7.33 10.75
CA PHE A 174 -9.76 -7.92 12.04
C PHE A 174 -8.96 -6.93 12.89
N LEU A 175 -7.81 -6.45 12.41
CA LEU A 175 -6.94 -5.55 13.17
C LEU A 175 -7.53 -4.14 13.28
N CYS A 176 -7.86 -3.50 12.14
CA CYS A 176 -8.22 -2.08 12.15
C CYS A 176 -9.63 -1.84 12.67
N GLU A 177 -10.65 -2.57 12.19
CA GLU A 177 -12.03 -2.27 12.58
C GLU A 177 -12.39 -2.77 13.99
N MET A 178 -11.78 -3.88 14.46
CA MET A 178 -12.13 -4.49 15.75
C MET A 178 -11.19 -4.10 16.89
N HIS A 179 -9.89 -3.90 16.63
CA HIS A 179 -8.90 -3.68 17.69
C HIS A 179 -8.36 -2.24 17.75
N VAL A 180 -8.08 -1.62 16.60
CA VAL A 180 -7.38 -0.32 16.56
C VAL A 180 -8.33 0.89 16.51
N LEU A 181 -9.38 0.84 15.66
CA LEU A 181 -10.18 2.02 15.33
C LEU A 181 -11.53 2.06 16.04
N LYS A 182 -11.95 3.26 16.43
CA LYS A 182 -13.31 3.53 16.88
C LYS A 182 -14.26 3.67 15.68
N ASP A 183 -15.56 3.51 15.90
CA ASP A 183 -16.56 3.60 14.81
C ASP A 183 -16.55 4.93 14.05
N SER A 184 -16.16 6.03 14.70
CA SER A 184 -16.04 7.36 14.08
C SER A 184 -14.78 7.54 13.23
N GLU A 185 -13.82 6.62 13.30
CA GLU A 185 -12.50 6.75 12.67
C GLU A 185 -12.33 5.84 11.45
N LYS A 186 -13.37 5.10 11.04
CA LYS A 186 -13.31 4.06 10.00
C LYS A 186 -13.46 4.58 8.56
N GLU A 187 -13.63 5.90 8.39
CA GLU A 187 -13.89 6.52 7.09
C GLU A 187 -12.83 6.13 6.04
N CYS A 188 -11.55 6.12 6.44
CA CYS A 188 -10.44 5.87 5.53
C CYS A 188 -10.47 4.46 4.89
N LEU A 189 -11.10 3.48 5.53
CA LEU A 189 -11.16 2.09 5.04
C LEU A 189 -12.13 1.94 3.86
N THR A 190 -13.10 2.84 3.74
CA THR A 190 -14.17 2.75 2.73
C THR A 190 -13.91 3.56 1.46
N GLU A 191 -12.83 4.35 1.45
CA GLU A 191 -12.49 5.24 0.34
C GLU A 191 -12.10 4.45 -0.92
N VAL A 192 -12.68 4.83 -2.06
CA VAL A 192 -12.36 4.26 -3.37
C VAL A 192 -12.00 5.38 -4.34
N TRP A 193 -10.77 5.35 -4.84
CA TRP A 193 -10.32 6.27 -5.88
C TRP A 193 -10.95 5.88 -7.23
N LYS A 194 -11.86 6.71 -7.73
CA LYS A 194 -12.31 6.65 -9.12
C LYS A 194 -11.34 7.52 -9.91
N GLY A 195 -10.46 6.89 -10.69
CA GLY A 195 -9.29 7.51 -11.31
C GLY A 195 -9.49 8.85 -12.03
N ASP A 196 -8.36 9.49 -12.30
CA ASP A 196 -8.29 10.83 -12.85
C ASP A 196 -8.81 10.92 -14.29
N THR A 197 -9.75 11.83 -14.53
CA THR A 197 -10.16 12.27 -15.85
C THR A 197 -9.13 13.23 -16.42
N GLY A 198 -8.38 12.80 -17.43
CA GLY A 198 -7.77 13.71 -18.41
C GLY A 198 -6.25 13.74 -18.43
N VAL A 199 -5.65 12.86 -19.23
CA VAL A 199 -4.82 13.27 -20.38
C VAL A 199 -5.11 12.29 -21.50
N GLU A 200 -5.90 12.73 -22.48
CA GLU A 200 -6.09 12.00 -23.74
C GLU A 200 -4.74 11.81 -24.42
N GLY A 201 -4.43 10.56 -24.74
CA GLY A 201 -3.27 10.21 -25.52
C GLY A 201 -3.36 10.82 -26.90
N SER A 202 -2.33 11.55 -27.30
CA SER A 202 -2.07 11.79 -28.71
C SER A 202 -1.63 10.47 -29.34
N GLU A 203 -2.58 9.81 -30.00
CA GLU A 203 -2.30 8.80 -31.01
C GLU A 203 -1.41 9.43 -32.09
N GLU A 204 -0.25 8.84 -32.37
CA GLU A 204 0.35 8.98 -33.69
C GLU A 204 0.79 7.60 -34.19
N LYS A 205 0.01 7.08 -35.15
CA LYS A 205 0.29 5.85 -35.88
C LYS A 205 1.27 6.13 -37.03
N THR A 206 2.43 5.49 -36.91
CA THR A 206 3.06 4.62 -37.92
C THR A 206 3.61 5.24 -39.22
N LYS A 207 4.90 5.02 -39.48
CA LYS A 207 5.31 4.39 -40.74
C LYS A 207 6.58 3.54 -40.60
N SER A 208 6.43 2.29 -41.01
CA SER A 208 7.45 1.26 -41.22
C SER A 208 8.17 1.48 -42.55
N GLU A 209 9.51 1.43 -42.56
CA GLU A 209 10.31 0.99 -43.70
C GLU A 209 11.45 0.09 -43.20
N ASP A 210 11.49 -1.12 -43.76
CA ASP A 210 12.52 -2.15 -43.62
C ASP A 210 13.69 -1.81 -44.57
N GLU A 211 14.95 -1.91 -44.10
CA GLU A 211 15.95 -2.84 -44.66
C GLU A 211 17.32 -2.76 -43.94
N SER A 212 17.71 -3.92 -43.38
CA SER A 212 19.01 -4.61 -43.45
C SER A 212 20.34 -3.90 -43.10
N GLY A 213 20.97 -4.39 -42.02
CA GLY A 213 22.40 -4.77 -42.06
C GLY A 213 23.28 -4.40 -40.85
N GLY A 214 23.67 -5.38 -40.02
CA GLY A 214 25.02 -5.43 -39.44
C GLY A 214 25.25 -5.30 -37.91
N LYS A 215 25.05 -6.42 -37.19
CA LYS A 215 25.91 -7.03 -36.13
C LYS A 215 26.32 -6.27 -34.83
N THR A 216 25.78 -6.81 -33.71
CA THR A 216 26.33 -7.09 -32.36
C THR A 216 26.83 -5.95 -31.44
N HIS A 217 26.25 -5.86 -30.23
CA HIS A 217 26.87 -6.29 -28.95
C HIS A 217 25.86 -6.27 -27.78
N ASP A 218 26.05 -7.21 -26.85
CA ASP A 218 25.19 -7.55 -25.72
C ASP A 218 25.06 -6.45 -24.65
N ALA A 219 23.84 -6.23 -24.15
CA ALA A 219 23.55 -5.76 -22.79
C ALA A 219 22.12 -6.14 -22.41
N ALA A 220 21.99 -7.03 -21.43
CA ALA A 220 20.72 -7.52 -20.91
C ALA A 220 19.88 -6.37 -20.32
N LYS A 221 18.71 -6.12 -20.94
CA LYS A 221 17.74 -5.12 -20.51
C LYS A 221 16.79 -5.74 -19.48
N PHE A 222 16.85 -5.23 -18.25
CA PHE A 222 15.90 -5.52 -17.17
C PHE A 222 14.51 -5.03 -17.59
N LYS A 223 13.60 -5.96 -17.84
CA LYS A 223 12.22 -5.67 -18.27
C LYS A 223 11.37 -5.40 -17.04
N GLN A 224 10.99 -4.14 -16.87
CA GLN A 224 9.97 -3.69 -15.94
C GLN A 224 8.68 -4.46 -16.24
N ARG A 225 8.25 -5.31 -15.29
CA ARG A 225 7.02 -6.07 -15.42
C ARG A 225 5.87 -5.15 -15.07
N ASP A 226 5.03 -4.95 -16.08
CA ASP A 226 3.71 -4.33 -16.00
C ASP A 226 2.91 -4.92 -14.84
N PHE A 227 2.33 -4.03 -14.02
CA PHE A 227 1.39 -4.40 -12.97
C PHE A 227 0.10 -4.93 -13.61
N HIS A 228 -0.22 -6.19 -13.32
CA HIS A 228 -1.46 -6.83 -13.76
C HIS A 228 -2.62 -6.36 -12.84
N PRO A 229 -3.75 -5.87 -13.38
CA PRO A 229 -4.88 -5.42 -12.57
C PRO A 229 -5.70 -6.64 -12.15
N SER A 230 -5.30 -7.31 -11.07
CA SER A 230 -6.05 -8.44 -10.49
C SER A 230 -6.41 -8.25 -9.02
N LEU A 231 -6.49 -7.01 -8.53
CA LEU A 231 -6.94 -6.69 -7.17
C LEU A 231 -8.16 -5.75 -7.17
N CYS A 232 -9.06 -5.90 -8.13
CA CYS A 232 -10.45 -5.44 -7.97
C CYS A 232 -11.26 -6.63 -7.41
N ALA A 233 -11.28 -6.78 -6.08
CA ALA A 233 -12.14 -7.75 -5.42
C ALA A 233 -13.58 -7.20 -5.41
N ASP A 234 -14.42 -7.78 -6.27
CA ASP A 234 -15.87 -7.61 -6.30
C ASP A 234 -16.48 -8.12 -4.99
N VAL A 235 -16.91 -7.21 -4.12
CA VAL A 235 -17.73 -7.54 -2.95
C VAL A 235 -19.18 -7.39 -3.37
N ARG A 236 -19.83 -8.49 -3.74
CA ARG A 236 -21.29 -8.61 -3.58
C ARG A 236 -21.78 -10.07 -3.52
N ARG A 237 -22.34 -10.35 -2.34
CA ARG A 237 -23.33 -11.38 -1.97
C ARG A 237 -22.81 -12.79 -1.71
N GLY A 238 -23.02 -13.19 -0.47
CA GLY A 238 -22.76 -14.53 0.00
C GLY A 238 -23.73 -15.57 -0.55
N SER A 239 -23.24 -16.79 -0.53
CA SER A 239 -23.98 -17.97 -0.11
C SER A 239 -22.94 -19.00 0.29
N VAL A 240 -23.01 -19.43 1.54
CA VAL A 240 -22.23 -20.53 2.08
C VAL A 240 -22.66 -21.82 1.37
N CYS A 241 -21.71 -22.56 0.83
CA CYS A 241 -21.85 -23.99 0.54
C CYS A 241 -20.57 -24.71 0.96
N PHE A 242 -20.59 -25.30 2.15
CA PHE A 242 -19.67 -26.36 2.53
C PHE A 242 -20.21 -27.68 1.93
N LEU A 243 -19.37 -28.47 1.24
CA LEU A 243 -19.33 -29.94 1.30
C LEU A 243 -18.28 -30.50 0.31
N THR A 244 -17.26 -31.11 0.91
CA THR A 244 -16.56 -32.36 0.58
C THR A 244 -16.54 -32.91 -0.86
N SER A 245 -15.33 -33.33 -1.26
CA SER A 245 -15.03 -34.48 -2.15
C SER A 245 -15.08 -34.26 -3.67
N GLY A 246 -13.88 -34.06 -4.23
CA GLY A 246 -13.36 -34.53 -5.52
C GLY A 246 -14.32 -34.91 -6.67
N ARG A 247 -14.33 -34.08 -7.71
CA ARG A 247 -13.93 -34.43 -9.09
C ARG A 247 -14.10 -33.24 -10.04
N ASP A 248 -13.17 -33.13 -10.98
CA ASP A 248 -13.08 -32.11 -12.02
C ASP A 248 -14.26 -32.13 -13.01
N ALA A 249 -14.81 -30.96 -13.33
CA ALA A 249 -15.49 -30.68 -14.60
C ALA A 249 -15.61 -29.15 -14.85
N PRO A 250 -15.44 -28.66 -16.10
CA PRO A 250 -15.43 -27.23 -16.42
C PRO A 250 -16.83 -26.66 -16.69
N CYS A 251 -17.11 -25.46 -16.18
CA CYS A 251 -18.36 -24.73 -16.48
C CYS A 251 -18.26 -23.99 -17.83
N ARG A 252 -19.21 -24.25 -18.74
CA ARG A 252 -19.48 -23.42 -19.92
C ARG A 252 -20.26 -22.17 -19.50
N GLY A 253 -19.80 -21.00 -19.96
CA GLY A 253 -20.49 -19.72 -19.79
C GLY A 253 -21.68 -19.55 -20.72
N GLY A 254 -22.69 -18.85 -20.21
CA GLY A 254 -23.79 -18.21 -20.93
C GLY A 254 -23.98 -16.82 -20.39
#